data_AF-A0A7Y1Y377-F1
#
_entry.id   AF-A0A7Y1Y377-F1
#
_cell.length_a   1.000
_cell.length_b   1.000
_cell.length_c   1.000
_cell.angle_alpha   90.00
_cell.angle_beta   90.00
_cell.angle_gamma   90.00
#
_symmetry.space_group_name_H-M   'P 1'
#
loop_
_entity.id
_entity.type
_entity.pdbx_description
1 polymer ?
#
loop_
_entity_poly.entity_id
_entity_poly.type
_entity_poly.pdbx_seq_one_letter_code
_entity_poly.pdbx_strand_id
1 'polypeptide(L)'
;MKTIPRRIRKLLRDVPGTAPGSRERVRRARRRLPHYPGTTPEQVEAVLNGLCVLVVGCGALGRLVAIMLARLSVARLMIVDPQQYHPDNLETQAYGSGEIGAYKAETVANIAAEISSGTWVQYYNGPIQDLFVSPDLADLTRADVIISLGDNLKMTADVGGLSTRFGKKHLFAAVDGATMVSQVRTFRNESAASACSACGFNDEEWDLHERGTIFSCNGAPARGGPNNAEPPPTIAGPETCGMAATLTVTQLKRLVLGLGDDVGDTMLEFCGFTGKTVANPLHRSASCRLPHDRDVIRDAPRPLADCSLDDLLVEPGGAPAGDDALLTLDGWEWAAMGRCGCHRGELHELERFIPAKTSSAGTCVLCRKEIRAPFAQIYPGVSPRLLASVRHLPLRECGADEIDWVQRSHGDTTILFRNPQQTP
;
A
#
# COMPACT_ATOMS: atom_id res chain seq x y z
N MET A 1 -8.23 -7.22 -29.95
CA MET A 1 -7.12 -6.54 -29.22
C MET A 1 -7.69 -5.29 -28.57
N LYS A 2 -7.97 -5.36 -27.26
CA LYS A 2 -8.48 -4.21 -26.50
C LYS A 2 -7.30 -3.26 -26.22
N THR A 3 -7.49 -2.01 -26.59
CA THR A 3 -6.60 -0.88 -26.35
C THR A 3 -6.27 -0.75 -24.86
N ILE A 4 -4.99 -0.91 -24.50
CA ILE A 4 -4.46 -0.65 -23.16
C ILE A 4 -4.26 0.87 -23.01
N PRO A 5 -4.77 1.54 -21.95
CA PRO A 5 -4.71 2.99 -21.85
C PRO A 5 -3.28 3.55 -21.70
N ARG A 6 -3.07 4.70 -22.36
CA ARG A 6 -1.90 5.58 -22.31
C ARG A 6 -1.70 6.19 -20.91
N ARG A 7 -0.43 6.32 -20.49
CA ARG A 7 0.09 6.84 -19.20
C ARG A 7 -0.30 5.96 -18.00
N ILE A 8 0.70 5.41 -17.33
CA ILE A 8 0.49 4.75 -16.03
C ILE A 8 0.02 5.86 -15.08
N ARG A 9 -1.26 5.80 -14.72
CA ARG A 9 -1.96 6.84 -13.98
C ARG A 9 -1.84 6.46 -12.50
N LYS A 10 -1.44 7.40 -11.63
CA LYS A 10 -1.55 7.30 -10.17
C LYS A 10 -2.88 6.62 -9.82
N LEU A 11 -2.83 5.41 -9.25
CA LEU A 11 -4.02 4.59 -8.98
C LEU A 11 -4.86 5.21 -7.87
N LEU A 12 -4.19 5.69 -6.81
CA LEU A 12 -4.81 6.42 -5.71
C LEU A 12 -5.22 7.82 -6.17
N ARG A 13 -6.53 8.06 -6.17
CA ARG A 13 -7.13 9.34 -6.53
C ARG A 13 -7.30 10.20 -5.28
N ASP A 14 -6.89 11.44 -5.36
CA ASP A 14 -7.11 12.41 -4.29
C ASP A 14 -8.59 12.83 -4.27
N VAL A 15 -9.20 12.86 -3.09
CA VAL A 15 -10.51 13.50 -2.93
C VAL A 15 -10.32 15.02 -3.07
N PRO A 16 -11.07 15.71 -3.94
CA PRO A 16 -10.92 17.16 -4.16
C PRO A 16 -10.90 17.95 -2.85
N GLY A 17 -10.03 18.95 -2.77
CA GLY A 17 -9.93 19.82 -1.60
C GLY A 17 -9.15 19.26 -0.41
N THR A 18 -8.76 17.98 -0.40
CA THR A 18 -8.09 17.37 0.78
C THR A 18 -6.56 17.35 0.71
N ALA A 19 -5.98 17.49 -0.48
CA ALA A 19 -4.53 17.42 -0.69
C ALA A 19 -3.77 18.53 0.08
N PRO A 20 -2.49 18.30 0.46
CA PRO A 20 -1.67 19.31 1.13
C PRO A 20 -1.61 20.62 0.30
N GLY A 21 -1.78 21.75 0.98
CA GLY A 21 -1.75 23.07 0.34
C GLY A 21 -3.04 23.50 -0.37
N SER A 22 -4.10 22.68 -0.37
CA SER A 22 -5.40 23.12 -0.92
C SER A 22 -5.98 24.30 -0.12
N ARG A 23 -6.59 25.26 -0.82
CA ARG A 23 -7.24 26.45 -0.21
C ARG A 23 -8.44 26.07 0.66
N GLU A 24 -9.04 24.92 0.40
CA GLU A 24 -10.20 24.37 1.12
C GLU A 24 -9.82 23.64 2.41
N ARG A 25 -8.52 23.38 2.63
CA ARG A 25 -8.02 22.79 3.88
C ARG A 25 -8.11 23.83 5.00
N VAL A 26 -9.23 23.82 5.71
CA VAL A 26 -9.44 24.69 6.87
C VAL A 26 -8.35 24.40 7.90
N ARG A 27 -7.85 25.46 8.56
CA ARG A 27 -6.94 25.33 9.71
C ARG A 27 -7.55 24.32 10.69
N ARG A 28 -6.85 23.21 10.92
CA ARG A 28 -7.30 22.11 11.79
C ARG A 28 -7.86 22.71 13.09
N ALA A 29 -9.16 22.52 13.33
CA ALA A 29 -9.74 22.88 14.62
C ALA A 29 -8.99 22.08 15.71
N ARG A 30 -8.78 22.68 16.89
CA ARG A 30 -8.18 21.95 18.02
C ARG A 30 -8.99 20.68 18.26
N ARG A 31 -8.30 19.54 18.30
CA ARG A 31 -8.94 18.23 18.47
C ARG A 31 -9.60 18.21 19.85
N ARG A 32 -10.87 17.80 19.90
CA ARG A 32 -11.57 17.54 21.16
C ARG A 32 -11.34 16.09 21.58
N LEU A 33 -10.09 15.72 21.80
CA LEU A 33 -9.75 14.41 22.33
C LEU A 33 -9.65 14.47 23.87
N PRO A 34 -10.03 13.39 24.58
CA PRO A 34 -9.78 13.30 26.00
C PRO A 34 -8.27 13.29 26.27
N HIS A 35 -7.89 13.68 27.48
CA HIS A 35 -6.54 13.47 27.97
C HIS A 35 -6.31 11.98 28.23
N TYR A 36 -5.24 11.42 27.68
CA TYR A 36 -4.86 10.03 27.92
C TYR A 36 -3.71 9.97 28.93
N PRO A 37 -3.82 9.17 30.00
CA PRO A 37 -2.74 8.99 30.96
C PRO A 37 -1.41 8.64 30.28
N GLY A 38 -0.31 9.24 30.74
CA GLY A 38 1.03 9.00 30.19
C GLY A 38 1.36 9.76 28.90
N THR A 39 0.47 10.61 28.40
CA THR A 39 0.71 11.44 27.20
C THR A 39 0.29 12.90 27.42
N THR A 40 0.82 13.80 26.61
CA THR A 40 0.37 15.20 26.52
C THR A 40 -0.52 15.41 25.29
N PRO A 41 -1.46 16.38 25.30
CA PRO A 41 -2.23 16.74 24.11
C PRO A 41 -1.35 17.01 22.89
N GLU A 42 -0.20 17.67 23.08
CA GLU A 42 0.75 18.01 22.03
C GLU A 42 1.40 16.77 21.42
N GLN A 43 1.78 15.77 22.24
CA GLN A 43 2.29 14.48 21.75
C GLN A 43 1.25 13.73 20.93
N VAL A 44 0.00 13.68 21.41
CA VAL A 44 -1.10 13.02 20.69
C VAL A 44 -1.37 13.73 19.37
N GLU A 45 -1.40 15.05 19.38
CA GLU A 45 -1.54 15.84 18.15
C GLU A 45 -0.38 15.58 17.19
N ALA A 46 0.87 15.60 17.65
CA ALA A 46 2.04 15.37 16.82
C ALA A 46 1.98 14.00 16.11
N VAL A 47 1.70 12.92 16.87
CA VAL A 47 1.57 11.57 16.30
C VAL A 47 0.45 11.51 15.27
N LEU A 48 -0.77 11.94 15.63
CA LEU A 48 -1.91 11.87 14.71
C LEU A 48 -1.75 12.80 13.50
N ASN A 49 -1.01 13.90 13.64
CA ASN A 49 -0.75 14.86 12.57
C ASN A 49 0.26 14.34 11.54
N GLY A 50 1.09 13.36 11.90
CA GLY A 50 2.01 12.66 11.00
C GLY A 50 1.48 11.32 10.49
N LEU A 51 0.49 10.72 11.17
CA LEU A 51 0.04 9.36 10.91
C LEU A 51 -0.63 9.20 9.52
N CYS A 52 -0.05 8.31 8.71
CA CYS A 52 -0.56 7.86 7.42
C CYS A 52 -1.11 6.43 7.53
N VAL A 53 -2.40 6.25 7.24
CA VAL A 53 -3.08 4.94 7.37
C VAL A 53 -3.62 4.48 6.02
N LEU A 54 -3.33 3.23 5.67
CA LEU A 54 -3.95 2.52 4.55
C LEU A 54 -5.06 1.61 5.07
N VAL A 55 -6.28 1.79 4.59
CA VAL A 55 -7.43 0.91 4.86
C VAL A 55 -7.72 0.08 3.62
N VAL A 56 -7.66 -1.24 3.76
CA VAL A 56 -7.92 -2.21 2.70
C VAL A 56 -9.21 -2.96 3.03
N GLY A 57 -10.24 -2.78 2.22
CA GLY A 57 -11.59 -3.27 2.46
C GLY A 57 -12.48 -2.22 3.14
N CYS A 58 -13.64 -1.95 2.55
CA CYS A 58 -14.64 -0.92 2.88
C CYS A 58 -16.04 -1.51 3.06
N GLY A 59 -16.12 -2.79 3.42
CA GLY A 59 -17.36 -3.46 3.84
C GLY A 59 -17.85 -3.00 5.23
N ALA A 60 -18.50 -3.91 5.97
CA ALA A 60 -19.10 -3.61 7.28
C ALA A 60 -18.12 -2.97 8.27
N LEU A 61 -16.90 -3.51 8.37
CA LEU A 61 -15.85 -3.01 9.27
C LEU A 61 -15.14 -1.80 8.68
N GLY A 62 -14.75 -1.91 7.41
CA GLY A 62 -13.92 -0.94 6.69
C GLY A 62 -14.44 0.48 6.72
N ARG A 63 -15.73 0.65 6.42
CA ARG A 63 -16.40 1.95 6.46
C ARG A 63 -16.33 2.57 7.86
N LEU A 64 -16.61 1.80 8.91
CA LEU A 64 -16.61 2.28 10.29
C LEU A 64 -15.20 2.70 10.73
N VAL A 65 -14.18 1.89 10.41
CA VAL A 65 -12.78 2.20 10.71
C VAL A 65 -12.35 3.49 10.01
N ALA A 66 -12.57 3.61 8.70
CA ALA A 66 -12.20 4.81 7.95
C ALA A 66 -12.86 6.09 8.49
N ILE A 67 -14.15 6.00 8.83
CA ILE A 67 -14.92 7.09 9.44
C ILE A 67 -14.34 7.49 10.82
N MET A 68 -13.97 6.52 11.66
CA MET A 68 -13.33 6.79 12.95
C MET A 68 -11.95 7.42 12.78
N LEU A 69 -11.14 6.97 11.81
CA LEU A 69 -9.83 7.56 11.49
C LEU A 69 -9.96 9.00 11.00
N ALA A 70 -10.97 9.30 10.19
CA ALA A 70 -11.29 10.67 9.78
C ALA A 70 -11.66 11.54 10.98
N ARG A 71 -12.48 11.06 11.93
CA ARG A 71 -12.78 11.78 13.18
C ARG A 71 -11.56 11.97 14.08
N LEU A 72 -10.62 11.03 14.02
CA LEU A 72 -9.29 11.17 14.61
C LEU A 72 -8.35 12.02 13.73
N SER A 73 -8.85 12.75 12.74
CA SER A 73 -8.13 13.65 11.83
C SER A 73 -6.69 13.23 11.53
N VAL A 74 -6.48 11.96 11.17
CA VAL A 74 -5.14 11.46 10.80
C VAL A 74 -4.56 12.27 9.64
N ALA A 75 -3.23 12.26 9.48
CA ALA A 75 -2.57 13.05 8.45
C ALA A 75 -3.06 12.72 7.05
N ARG A 76 -3.04 11.42 6.75
CA ARG A 76 -3.44 10.87 5.46
C ARG A 76 -4.21 9.57 5.68
N LEU A 77 -5.28 9.40 4.91
CA LEU A 77 -6.09 8.19 4.86
C LEU A 77 -6.17 7.71 3.40
N MET A 78 -5.62 6.55 3.13
CA MET A 78 -5.68 5.88 1.82
C MET A 78 -6.67 4.72 1.91
N ILE A 79 -7.60 4.64 0.97
CA ILE A 79 -8.74 3.71 1.04
C ILE A 79 -8.79 2.86 -0.21
N VAL A 80 -8.77 1.54 -0.06
CA VAL A 80 -8.75 0.60 -1.18
C VAL A 80 -9.86 -0.43 -1.04
N ASP A 81 -10.72 -0.53 -2.05
CA ASP A 81 -11.75 -1.56 -2.14
C ASP A 81 -12.19 -1.72 -3.61
N PRO A 82 -12.21 -2.94 -4.18
CA PRO A 82 -12.61 -3.15 -5.57
C PRO A 82 -14.14 -3.19 -5.79
N GLN A 83 -14.93 -3.29 -4.73
CA GLN A 83 -16.35 -3.61 -4.80
C GLN A 83 -17.25 -2.37 -4.84
N GLN A 84 -18.47 -2.61 -5.30
CA GLN A 84 -19.60 -1.69 -5.19
C GLN A 84 -20.57 -2.18 -4.09
N TYR A 85 -21.42 -1.28 -3.58
CA TYR A 85 -22.50 -1.68 -2.68
C TYR A 85 -23.57 -2.50 -3.43
N HIS A 86 -23.91 -3.66 -2.88
CA HIS A 86 -24.88 -4.60 -3.45
C HIS A 86 -26.10 -4.71 -2.54
N PRO A 87 -27.36 -4.69 -3.03
CA PRO A 87 -28.56 -4.67 -2.21
C PRO A 87 -28.58 -5.66 -1.02
N ASP A 88 -28.06 -6.87 -1.22
CA ASP A 88 -28.02 -7.93 -0.19
C ASP A 88 -27.22 -7.56 1.06
N ASN A 89 -26.36 -6.54 0.97
CA ASN A 89 -25.53 -6.09 2.09
C ASN A 89 -26.16 -4.94 2.88
N LEU A 90 -27.36 -4.47 2.51
CA LEU A 90 -27.94 -3.22 3.04
C LEU A 90 -28.19 -3.34 4.54
N GLU A 91 -28.59 -4.53 5.00
CA GLU A 91 -28.90 -4.80 6.41
C GLU A 91 -27.64 -5.09 7.25
N THR A 92 -26.49 -5.37 6.63
CA THR A 92 -25.26 -5.79 7.33
C THR A 92 -24.12 -4.78 7.23
N GLN A 93 -24.18 -3.84 6.29
CA GLN A 93 -23.17 -2.80 6.08
C GLN A 93 -23.80 -1.42 6.21
N ALA A 94 -23.09 -0.49 6.85
CA ALA A 94 -23.61 0.83 7.22
C ALA A 94 -23.73 1.82 6.04
N TYR A 95 -24.43 1.45 4.96
CA TYR A 95 -24.74 2.31 3.82
C TYR A 95 -26.26 2.38 3.59
N GLY A 96 -26.73 3.47 2.97
CA GLY A 96 -28.14 3.68 2.64
C GLY A 96 -28.50 3.18 1.24
N SER A 97 -29.79 2.98 0.97
CA SER A 97 -30.28 2.52 -0.35
C SER A 97 -29.83 3.39 -1.52
N GLY A 98 -29.62 4.70 -1.29
CA GLY A 98 -29.10 5.64 -2.30
C GLY A 98 -27.63 5.41 -2.69
N GLU A 99 -26.88 4.61 -1.94
CA GLU A 99 -25.46 4.29 -2.22
C GLU A 99 -25.30 2.99 -3.02
N ILE A 100 -26.39 2.26 -3.32
CA ILE A 100 -26.34 1.00 -4.09
C ILE A 100 -25.72 1.23 -5.47
N GLY A 101 -24.77 0.37 -5.85
CA GLY A 101 -24.02 0.47 -7.11
C GLY A 101 -22.86 1.46 -7.09
N ALA A 102 -22.73 2.30 -6.05
CA ALA A 102 -21.56 3.15 -5.87
C ALA A 102 -20.35 2.32 -5.41
N TYR A 103 -19.14 2.74 -5.79
CA TYR A 103 -17.91 2.11 -5.33
C TYR A 103 -17.69 2.37 -3.84
N LYS A 104 -17.38 1.32 -3.09
CA LYS A 104 -17.23 1.40 -1.63
C LYS A 104 -16.10 2.34 -1.23
N ALA A 105 -14.91 2.19 -1.82
CA ALA A 105 -13.75 3.01 -1.48
C ALA A 105 -13.99 4.50 -1.73
N GLU A 106 -14.50 4.86 -2.90
CA GLU A 106 -14.83 6.24 -3.27
C GLU A 106 -15.87 6.86 -2.34
N THR A 107 -16.97 6.16 -2.07
CA THR A 107 -18.03 6.66 -1.19
C THR A 107 -17.51 6.89 0.23
N VAL A 108 -16.76 5.95 0.80
CA VAL A 108 -16.18 6.09 2.14
C VAL A 108 -15.14 7.22 2.18
N ALA A 109 -14.36 7.41 1.11
CA ALA A 109 -13.39 8.49 1.02
C ALA A 109 -14.04 9.87 1.01
N ASN A 110 -15.14 10.03 0.26
CA ASN A 110 -15.90 11.29 0.25
C ASN A 110 -16.46 11.61 1.65
N ILE A 111 -17.04 10.61 2.33
CA ILE A 111 -17.52 10.77 3.72
C ILE A 111 -16.38 11.16 4.67
N ALA A 112 -15.23 10.49 4.56
CA ALA A 112 -14.07 10.80 5.39
C ALA A 112 -13.57 12.24 5.18
N ALA A 113 -13.58 12.72 3.93
CA ALA A 113 -13.21 14.09 3.59
C ALA A 113 -14.20 15.12 4.16
N GLU A 114 -15.50 14.84 4.11
CA GLU A 114 -16.54 15.68 4.73
C GLU A 114 -16.39 15.76 6.26
N ILE A 115 -16.02 14.65 6.90
CA ILE A 115 -15.82 14.58 8.36
C ILE A 115 -14.61 15.40 8.80
N SER A 116 -13.52 15.38 8.04
CA SER A 116 -12.25 15.97 8.46
C SER A 116 -11.55 16.70 7.33
N SER A 117 -11.69 18.03 7.32
CA SER A 117 -10.88 18.93 6.49
C SER A 117 -9.38 18.89 6.85
N GLY A 118 -9.01 18.26 7.95
CA GLY A 118 -7.62 18.06 8.35
C GLY A 118 -6.93 16.87 7.70
N THR A 119 -7.68 15.93 7.12
CA THR A 119 -7.13 14.66 6.60
C THR A 119 -7.01 14.72 5.10
N TRP A 120 -5.83 14.35 4.57
CA TRP A 120 -5.69 14.11 3.14
C TRP A 120 -6.25 12.73 2.82
N VAL A 121 -7.32 12.67 2.02
CA VAL A 121 -8.01 11.43 1.71
C VAL A 121 -7.73 11.03 0.26
N GLN A 122 -7.34 9.77 0.08
CA GLN A 122 -7.12 9.15 -1.22
C GLN A 122 -7.90 7.85 -1.32
N TYR A 123 -8.34 7.49 -2.52
CA TYR A 123 -9.07 6.25 -2.75
C TYR A 123 -8.66 5.53 -4.02
N TYR A 124 -8.85 4.21 -4.03
CA TYR A 124 -8.69 3.38 -5.20
C TYR A 124 -9.80 2.32 -5.27
N ASN A 125 -10.55 2.37 -6.37
CA ASN A 125 -11.65 1.44 -6.67
C ASN A 125 -11.10 0.20 -7.38
N GLY A 126 -10.21 -0.53 -6.71
CA GLY A 126 -9.54 -1.69 -7.28
C GLY A 126 -8.92 -2.60 -6.22
N PRO A 127 -8.40 -3.76 -6.66
CA PRO A 127 -7.76 -4.72 -5.78
C PRO A 127 -6.45 -4.15 -5.25
N ILE A 128 -6.12 -4.43 -3.99
CA ILE A 128 -4.87 -3.97 -3.37
C ILE A 128 -3.63 -4.48 -4.14
N GLN A 129 -3.79 -5.60 -4.82
CA GLN A 129 -2.83 -6.22 -5.72
C GLN A 129 -2.29 -5.28 -6.79
N ASP A 130 -3.13 -4.39 -7.31
CA ASP A 130 -2.71 -3.45 -8.35
C ASP A 130 -1.74 -2.40 -7.79
N LEU A 131 -1.78 -2.12 -6.47
CA LEU A 131 -0.81 -1.23 -5.83
C LEU A 131 0.58 -1.89 -5.66
N PHE A 132 0.73 -3.20 -5.89
CA PHE A 132 2.01 -3.91 -5.78
C PHE A 132 2.81 -3.94 -7.07
N VAL A 133 2.10 -3.87 -8.20
CA VAL A 133 2.66 -3.85 -9.55
C VAL A 133 2.62 -2.46 -10.17
N SER A 134 1.92 -1.52 -9.52
CA SER A 134 1.92 -0.12 -9.90
C SER A 134 3.23 0.55 -9.51
N PRO A 135 3.67 1.54 -10.29
CA PRO A 135 4.68 2.47 -9.84
C PRO A 135 4.43 3.17 -8.50
N ASP A 136 3.17 3.18 -8.05
CA ASP A 136 2.74 3.75 -6.78
C ASP A 136 3.18 2.97 -5.51
N LEU A 137 4.18 2.07 -5.57
CA LEU A 137 4.80 1.45 -4.38
C LEU A 137 5.23 2.53 -3.36
N ALA A 138 5.52 3.74 -3.82
CA ALA A 138 5.78 4.91 -2.99
C ALA A 138 4.63 5.25 -2.03
N ASP A 139 3.36 5.14 -2.41
CA ASP A 139 2.25 5.45 -1.49
C ASP A 139 2.04 4.32 -0.46
N LEU A 140 2.20 3.05 -0.84
CA LEU A 140 2.22 1.91 0.10
C LEU A 140 3.36 2.03 1.11
N THR A 141 4.56 2.37 0.65
CA THR A 141 5.72 2.57 1.53
C THR A 141 5.59 3.83 2.39
N ARG A 142 4.67 4.75 2.09
CA ARG A 142 4.34 5.91 2.93
C ARG A 142 3.31 5.61 4.02
N ALA A 143 2.60 4.49 3.96
CA ALA A 143 1.75 4.07 5.08
C ALA A 143 2.63 3.80 6.31
N ASP A 144 2.25 4.35 7.46
CA ASP A 144 2.83 3.98 8.75
C ASP A 144 2.19 2.70 9.29
N VAL A 145 0.89 2.56 9.00
CA VAL A 145 0.07 1.42 9.40
C VAL A 145 -0.85 1.01 8.27
N ILE A 146 -0.91 -0.29 8.01
CA ILE A 146 -1.90 -0.90 7.11
C ILE A 146 -2.99 -1.55 7.96
N ILE A 147 -4.25 -1.36 7.59
CA ILE A 147 -5.40 -2.00 8.24
C ILE A 147 -6.16 -2.78 7.17
N SER A 148 -6.18 -4.10 7.29
CA SER A 148 -6.88 -4.99 6.37
C SER A 148 -8.17 -5.52 7.01
N LEU A 149 -9.29 -5.28 6.34
CA LEU A 149 -10.65 -5.50 6.82
C LEU A 149 -11.41 -6.25 5.72
N GLY A 150 -11.20 -7.56 5.63
CA GLY A 150 -11.82 -8.42 4.63
C GLY A 150 -11.67 -9.89 4.99
N ASP A 151 -12.47 -10.72 4.34
CA ASP A 151 -12.55 -12.17 4.52
C ASP A 151 -11.85 -12.95 3.40
N ASN A 152 -11.14 -12.26 2.51
CA ASN A 152 -10.42 -12.87 1.40
C ASN A 152 -9.02 -13.34 1.84
N LEU A 153 -8.79 -14.66 1.78
CA LEU A 153 -7.48 -15.27 2.08
C LEU A 153 -6.35 -14.69 1.22
N LYS A 154 -6.61 -14.41 -0.07
CA LYS A 154 -5.62 -13.79 -0.97
C LYS A 154 -5.22 -12.41 -0.49
N MET A 155 -6.19 -11.56 -0.16
CA MET A 155 -5.93 -10.23 0.37
C MET A 155 -5.19 -10.31 1.72
N THR A 156 -5.57 -11.25 2.57
CA THR A 156 -4.94 -11.49 3.87
C THR A 156 -3.47 -11.89 3.71
N ALA A 157 -3.15 -12.80 2.79
CA ALA A 157 -1.79 -13.23 2.51
C ALA A 157 -0.96 -12.14 1.83
N ASP A 158 -1.51 -11.49 0.81
CA ASP A 158 -0.83 -10.44 0.07
C ASP A 158 -0.45 -9.28 1.01
N VAL A 159 -1.41 -8.73 1.77
CA VAL A 159 -1.15 -7.64 2.72
C VAL A 159 -0.17 -8.08 3.81
N GLY A 160 -0.28 -9.32 4.29
CA GLY A 160 0.64 -9.87 5.29
C GLY A 160 2.08 -9.94 4.81
N GLY A 161 2.30 -10.47 3.61
CA GLY A 161 3.61 -10.56 2.98
C GLY A 161 4.24 -9.18 2.79
N LEU A 162 3.45 -8.21 2.33
CA LEU A 162 3.95 -6.85 2.11
C LEU A 162 4.23 -6.08 3.38
N SER A 163 3.34 -6.22 4.37
CA SER A 163 3.55 -5.59 5.67
C SER A 163 4.83 -6.11 6.32
N THR A 164 5.10 -7.40 6.17
CA THR A 164 6.35 -8.02 6.65
C THR A 164 7.54 -7.53 5.85
N ARG A 165 7.47 -7.62 4.51
CA ARG A 165 8.52 -7.22 3.57
C ARG A 165 8.95 -5.77 3.75
N PHE A 166 8.00 -4.86 3.97
CA PHE A 166 8.27 -3.43 4.12
C PHE A 166 8.35 -2.95 5.58
N GLY A 167 8.29 -3.88 6.55
CA GLY A 167 8.31 -3.55 7.98
C GLY A 167 7.19 -2.60 8.40
N LYS A 168 6.01 -2.72 7.79
CA LYS A 168 4.84 -1.88 8.09
C LYS A 168 4.05 -2.50 9.22
N LYS A 169 3.69 -1.69 10.21
CA LYS A 169 2.72 -2.11 11.23
C LYS A 169 1.43 -2.49 10.52
N HIS A 170 0.81 -3.58 10.94
CA HIS A 170 -0.37 -4.12 10.28
C HIS A 170 -1.41 -4.47 11.33
N LEU A 171 -2.65 -4.02 11.13
CA LEU A 171 -3.81 -4.49 11.88
C LEU A 171 -4.71 -5.28 10.94
N PHE A 172 -5.08 -6.48 11.36
CA PHE A 172 -6.07 -7.30 10.67
C PHE A 172 -7.25 -7.52 11.61
N ALA A 173 -8.46 -7.24 11.14
CA ALA A 173 -9.66 -7.52 11.92
C ALA A 173 -10.59 -8.46 11.16
N ALA A 174 -11.15 -9.39 11.91
CA ALA A 174 -12.09 -10.39 11.44
C ALA A 174 -13.23 -10.56 12.44
N VAL A 175 -14.33 -11.10 11.96
CA VAL A 175 -15.52 -11.39 12.75
C VAL A 175 -16.01 -12.79 12.46
N ASP A 176 -16.59 -13.43 13.46
CA ASP A 176 -17.46 -14.58 13.27
C ASP A 176 -18.83 -14.27 13.86
N GLY A 177 -19.84 -14.18 13.00
CA GLY A 177 -21.20 -13.83 13.42
C GLY A 177 -21.89 -14.93 14.20
N ALA A 178 -21.58 -16.21 13.92
CA ALA A 178 -22.20 -17.33 14.62
C ALA A 178 -21.80 -17.39 16.09
N THR A 179 -20.54 -17.06 16.40
CA THR A 179 -20.02 -16.99 17.77
C THR A 179 -19.98 -15.59 18.37
N MET A 180 -20.43 -14.58 17.62
CA MET A 180 -20.33 -13.15 17.96
C MET A 180 -18.89 -12.74 18.36
N VAL A 181 -17.89 -13.30 17.69
CA VAL A 181 -16.48 -13.00 17.96
C VAL A 181 -16.03 -11.82 17.11
N SER A 182 -15.38 -10.86 17.77
CA SER A 182 -14.65 -9.75 17.13
C SER A 182 -13.18 -9.89 17.45
N GLN A 183 -12.35 -10.05 16.41
CA GLN A 183 -10.92 -10.29 16.56
C GLN A 183 -10.12 -9.17 15.89
N VAL A 184 -9.07 -8.71 16.57
CA VAL A 184 -8.08 -7.77 16.03
C VAL A 184 -6.68 -8.31 16.30
N ARG A 185 -5.94 -8.59 15.23
CA ARG A 185 -4.53 -8.95 15.27
C ARG A 185 -3.70 -7.71 14.97
N THR A 186 -2.72 -7.43 15.80
CA THR A 186 -1.80 -6.30 15.64
C THR A 186 -0.40 -6.85 15.45
N PHE A 187 0.20 -6.57 14.30
CA PHE A 187 1.54 -7.01 13.94
C PHE A 187 2.46 -5.78 13.93
N ARG A 188 3.55 -5.82 14.71
CA ARG A 188 4.56 -4.76 14.67
C ARG A 188 5.34 -4.80 13.38
N ASN A 189 5.59 -6.02 12.90
CA ASN A 189 6.52 -6.27 11.82
C ASN A 189 7.82 -5.49 12.08
N GLU A 190 8.50 -5.79 13.18
CA GLU A 190 9.80 -5.21 13.54
C GLU A 190 11.00 -6.09 13.15
N SER A 191 10.80 -7.40 12.97
CA SER A 191 11.87 -8.31 12.51
C SER A 191 11.36 -9.39 11.55
N ALA A 192 12.27 -10.18 11.00
CA ALA A 192 11.93 -11.39 10.23
C ALA A 192 11.33 -12.51 11.11
N ALA A 193 11.44 -12.41 12.44
CA ALA A 193 10.81 -13.32 13.38
C ALA A 193 9.36 -12.93 13.71
N SER A 194 8.89 -11.75 13.27
CA SER A 194 7.50 -11.33 13.46
C SER A 194 6.53 -12.24 12.72
N ALA A 195 5.35 -12.46 13.32
CA ALA A 195 4.24 -13.14 12.66
C ALA A 195 3.65 -12.26 11.55
N CYS A 196 3.05 -12.89 10.54
CA CYS A 196 2.24 -12.19 9.53
C CYS A 196 0.78 -12.66 9.61
N SER A 197 -0.14 -11.99 8.93
CA SER A 197 -1.56 -12.35 8.92
C SER A 197 -1.85 -13.75 8.36
N ALA A 198 -0.96 -14.31 7.53
CA ALA A 198 -1.07 -15.67 7.00
C ALA A 198 -0.33 -16.73 7.83
N CYS A 199 0.35 -16.38 8.93
CA CYS A 199 0.99 -17.36 9.80
C CYS A 199 -0.03 -18.32 10.46
N GLY A 200 -1.30 -17.91 10.55
CA GLY A 200 -2.37 -18.75 11.07
C GLY A 200 -3.01 -19.68 10.05
N PHE A 201 -2.59 -19.65 8.78
CA PHE A 201 -3.21 -20.47 7.72
C PHE A 201 -2.86 -21.95 7.90
N ASN A 202 -3.88 -22.80 7.86
CA ASN A 202 -3.74 -24.25 7.74
C ASN A 202 -3.57 -24.68 6.26
N ASP A 203 -3.35 -25.97 6.02
CA ASP A 203 -3.13 -26.47 4.65
C ASP A 203 -4.35 -26.28 3.74
N GLU A 204 -5.58 -26.39 4.27
CA GLU A 204 -6.80 -26.14 3.49
C GLU A 204 -6.91 -24.68 3.06
N GLU A 205 -6.61 -23.74 3.96
CA GLU A 205 -6.60 -22.31 3.67
C GLU A 205 -5.52 -21.95 2.64
N TRP A 206 -4.35 -22.58 2.72
CA TRP A 206 -3.32 -22.43 1.69
C TRP A 206 -3.77 -22.98 0.33
N ASP A 207 -4.41 -24.14 0.30
CA ASP A 207 -4.92 -24.69 -0.94
C ASP A 207 -6.04 -23.82 -1.54
N LEU A 208 -6.93 -23.26 -0.72
CA LEU A 208 -7.97 -22.31 -1.14
C LEU A 208 -7.35 -21.00 -1.66
N HIS A 209 -6.30 -20.52 -1.00
CA HIS A 209 -5.51 -19.38 -1.45
C HIS A 209 -4.89 -19.62 -2.83
N GLU A 210 -4.23 -20.77 -3.03
CA GLU A 210 -3.58 -21.15 -4.31
C GLU A 210 -4.60 -21.32 -5.45
N ARG A 211 -5.81 -21.79 -5.14
CA ARG A 211 -6.91 -21.87 -6.09
C ARG A 211 -7.55 -20.51 -6.41
N GLY A 212 -7.17 -19.44 -5.69
CA GLY A 212 -7.73 -18.11 -5.87
C GLY A 212 -9.18 -17.98 -5.41
N THR A 213 -9.61 -18.81 -4.45
CA THR A 213 -10.99 -18.80 -3.94
C THR A 213 -11.34 -17.45 -3.32
N ILE A 214 -12.45 -16.86 -3.76
CA ILE A 214 -12.96 -15.59 -3.23
C ILE A 214 -14.10 -15.89 -2.26
N PHE A 215 -13.92 -15.48 -1.00
CA PHE A 215 -14.98 -15.43 -0.01
C PHE A 215 -15.80 -14.18 -0.27
N SER A 216 -17.11 -14.33 -0.41
CA SER A 216 -18.03 -13.22 -0.72
C SER A 216 -19.04 -13.08 0.39
N CYS A 217 -19.06 -11.92 1.04
CA CYS A 217 -20.13 -11.59 1.99
C CYS A 217 -21.49 -11.38 1.30
N ASN A 218 -21.55 -11.26 -0.03
CA ASN A 218 -22.77 -10.89 -0.75
C ASN A 218 -23.79 -12.03 -0.87
N GLY A 219 -23.47 -13.26 -0.43
CA GLY A 219 -24.38 -14.41 -0.51
C GLY A 219 -24.78 -14.86 -1.93
N ALA A 220 -24.38 -14.13 -2.97
CA ALA A 220 -24.61 -14.47 -4.38
C ALA A 220 -23.34 -15.06 -5.02
N PRO A 221 -23.48 -16.06 -5.92
CA PRO A 221 -22.35 -16.74 -6.53
C PRO A 221 -21.48 -15.77 -7.34
N ALA A 222 -20.17 -15.88 -7.19
CA ALA A 222 -19.23 -15.11 -8.00
C ALA A 222 -19.32 -15.60 -9.45
N ARG A 223 -19.74 -14.75 -10.38
CA ARG A 223 -19.78 -15.11 -11.81
C ARG A 223 -18.35 -15.33 -12.34
N GLY A 224 -17.90 -16.59 -12.38
CA GLY A 224 -16.86 -17.07 -13.30
C GLY A 224 -15.80 -18.01 -12.71
N GLY A 225 -15.70 -19.21 -13.28
CA GLY A 225 -14.55 -20.13 -13.16
C GLY A 225 -14.90 -21.53 -12.60
N PRO A 226 -14.46 -22.64 -13.24
CA PRO A 226 -14.85 -24.00 -12.87
C PRO A 226 -14.30 -24.52 -11.52
N ASN A 227 -13.57 -23.71 -10.75
CA ASN A 227 -12.87 -24.12 -9.52
C ASN A 227 -13.28 -23.34 -8.25
N ASN A 228 -14.40 -22.63 -8.26
CA ASN A 228 -14.87 -21.90 -7.06
C ASN A 228 -15.60 -22.86 -6.12
N ALA A 229 -14.89 -23.45 -5.15
CA ALA A 229 -15.53 -23.86 -3.92
C ALA A 229 -16.01 -22.58 -3.21
N GLU A 230 -17.31 -22.40 -3.04
CA GLU A 230 -17.90 -21.22 -2.37
C GLU A 230 -18.24 -21.59 -0.92
N PRO A 231 -17.35 -21.31 0.04
CA PRO A 231 -17.69 -21.40 1.46
C PRO A 231 -18.83 -20.43 1.80
N PRO A 232 -19.64 -20.74 2.82
CA PRO A 232 -20.78 -19.90 3.19
C PRO A 232 -20.31 -18.47 3.51
N PRO A 233 -21.10 -17.44 3.13
CA PRO A 233 -20.75 -16.05 3.39
C PRO A 233 -20.54 -15.84 4.89
N THR A 234 -19.53 -15.04 5.24
CA THR A 234 -19.36 -14.55 6.61
C THR A 234 -20.46 -13.55 6.91
N ILE A 235 -21.56 -14.02 7.53
CA ILE A 235 -22.67 -13.17 7.96
C ILE A 235 -22.42 -12.79 9.42
N ALA A 236 -22.15 -11.51 9.67
CA ALA A 236 -22.02 -10.95 11.00
C ALA A 236 -22.95 -9.74 11.15
N GLY A 237 -23.57 -9.62 12.32
CA GLY A 237 -24.44 -8.50 12.64
C GLY A 237 -23.68 -7.17 12.74
N PRO A 238 -24.39 -6.04 12.59
CA PRO A 238 -23.78 -4.70 12.67
C PRO A 238 -23.13 -4.43 14.02
N GLU A 239 -23.61 -5.03 15.10
CA GLU A 239 -23.03 -4.94 16.45
C GLU A 239 -21.66 -5.62 16.54
N THR A 240 -21.51 -6.81 15.96
CA THR A 240 -20.24 -7.55 15.93
C THR A 240 -19.23 -6.83 15.03
N CYS A 241 -19.65 -6.37 13.86
CA CYS A 241 -18.83 -5.56 12.97
C CYS A 241 -18.40 -4.22 13.61
N GLY A 242 -19.32 -3.56 14.32
CA GLY A 242 -19.06 -2.31 15.04
C GLY A 242 -18.08 -2.49 16.20
N MET A 243 -18.18 -3.61 16.93
CA MET A 243 -17.22 -3.97 17.97
C MET A 243 -15.82 -4.19 17.38
N ALA A 244 -15.69 -5.01 16.33
CA ALA A 244 -14.41 -5.23 15.66
C ALA A 244 -13.78 -3.93 15.14
N ALA A 245 -14.58 -3.05 14.53
CA ALA A 245 -14.09 -1.74 14.08
C ALA A 245 -13.60 -0.87 15.25
N THR A 246 -14.34 -0.85 16.36
CA THR A 246 -13.99 -0.07 17.56
C THR A 246 -12.70 -0.60 18.20
N LEU A 247 -12.57 -1.92 18.33
CA LEU A 247 -11.35 -2.56 18.81
C LEU A 247 -10.17 -2.27 17.89
N THR A 248 -10.37 -2.27 16.57
CA THR A 248 -9.31 -1.97 15.59
C THR A 248 -8.74 -0.58 15.78
N VAL A 249 -9.60 0.44 15.86
CA VAL A 249 -9.15 1.83 16.05
C VAL A 249 -8.57 2.05 17.46
N THR A 250 -9.08 1.31 18.45
CA THR A 250 -8.53 1.33 19.81
C THR A 250 -7.12 0.74 19.84
N GLN A 251 -6.89 -0.41 19.22
CA GLN A 251 -5.57 -1.03 19.11
C GLN A 251 -4.60 -0.16 18.31
N LEU A 252 -5.06 0.47 17.21
CA LEU A 252 -4.24 1.43 16.47
C LEU A 252 -3.77 2.56 17.39
N LYS A 253 -4.68 3.19 18.14
CA LYS A 253 -4.34 4.28 19.05
C LYS A 253 -3.35 3.83 20.12
N ARG A 254 -3.58 2.67 20.74
CA ARG A 254 -2.66 2.11 21.73
C ARG A 254 -1.27 1.89 21.15
N LEU A 255 -1.20 1.33 19.93
CA LEU A 255 0.04 1.05 19.22
C LEU A 255 0.83 2.32 18.87
N VAL A 256 0.17 3.34 18.32
CA VAL A 256 0.87 4.54 17.81
C VAL A 256 1.13 5.60 18.88
N LEU A 257 0.33 5.62 19.96
CA LEU A 257 0.48 6.57 21.07
C LEU A 257 1.13 5.95 22.31
N GLY A 258 1.39 4.63 22.32
CA GLY A 258 1.95 3.93 23.49
C GLY A 258 1.02 3.93 24.69
N LEU A 259 -0.29 3.71 24.50
CA LEU A 259 -1.28 3.77 25.58
C LEU A 259 -1.49 2.40 26.25
N GLY A 260 -1.28 2.35 27.56
CA GLY A 260 -1.46 1.15 28.37
C GLY A 260 -0.41 0.08 28.05
N ASP A 261 -0.77 -1.18 28.27
CA ASP A 261 0.11 -2.31 27.93
C ASP A 261 0.38 -2.37 26.44
N ASP A 262 1.54 -2.93 26.07
CA ASP A 262 1.89 -3.13 24.67
C ASP A 262 0.87 -4.05 23.97
N VAL A 263 0.50 -3.64 22.76
CA VAL A 263 -0.48 -4.33 21.90
C VAL A 263 0.17 -4.92 20.65
N GLY A 264 1.45 -4.63 20.43
CA GLY A 264 2.17 -5.14 19.29
C GLY A 264 2.38 -6.65 19.36
N ASP A 265 2.23 -7.31 18.22
CA ASP A 265 2.30 -8.76 18.07
C ASP A 265 1.32 -9.49 19.00
N THR A 266 0.09 -8.97 19.09
CA THR A 266 -1.01 -9.55 19.86
C THR A 266 -2.26 -9.78 19.03
N MET A 267 -3.04 -10.78 19.43
CA MET A 267 -4.41 -11.03 18.98
C MET A 267 -5.36 -10.73 20.13
N LEU A 268 -6.23 -9.76 19.93
CA LEU A 268 -7.30 -9.40 20.85
C LEU A 268 -8.62 -9.97 20.35
N GLU A 269 -9.34 -10.70 21.20
CA GLU A 269 -10.65 -11.29 20.89
C GLU A 269 -11.67 -10.82 21.90
N PHE A 270 -12.81 -10.36 21.40
CA PHE A 270 -14.01 -10.11 22.19
C PHE A 270 -15.09 -11.14 21.81
N CYS A 271 -15.68 -11.80 22.81
CA CYS A 271 -16.77 -12.75 22.63
C CYS A 271 -18.10 -12.13 23.07
N GLY A 272 -19.01 -11.90 22.13
CA GLY A 272 -20.31 -11.28 22.38
C GLY A 272 -21.20 -12.05 23.34
N PHE A 273 -21.11 -13.39 23.39
CA PHE A 273 -21.91 -14.20 24.33
C PHE A 273 -21.50 -14.03 25.80
N THR A 274 -20.20 -13.81 26.05
CA THR A 274 -19.67 -13.77 27.42
C THR A 274 -19.30 -12.36 27.87
N GLY A 275 -19.20 -11.40 26.94
CA GLY A 275 -18.66 -10.07 27.18
C GLY A 275 -17.17 -10.07 27.54
N LYS A 276 -16.48 -11.21 27.41
CA LYS A 276 -15.07 -11.33 27.77
C LYS A 276 -14.17 -10.87 26.62
N THR A 277 -13.06 -10.28 27.01
CA THR A 277 -11.96 -9.96 26.11
C THR A 277 -10.73 -10.77 26.51
N VAL A 278 -10.07 -11.40 25.54
CA VAL A 278 -8.84 -12.17 25.74
C VAL A 278 -7.77 -11.64 24.79
N ALA A 279 -6.55 -11.50 25.28
CA ALA A 279 -5.39 -11.12 24.47
C ALA A 279 -4.36 -12.26 24.49
N ASN A 280 -3.88 -12.66 23.33
CA ASN A 280 -2.87 -13.70 23.16
C ASN A 280 -1.70 -13.16 22.33
N PRO A 281 -0.45 -13.57 22.60
CA PRO A 281 0.68 -13.22 21.75
C PRO A 281 0.57 -13.90 20.38
N LEU A 282 1.07 -13.23 19.36
CA LEU A 282 1.23 -13.77 18.01
C LEU A 282 2.65 -14.28 17.83
N HIS A 283 2.76 -15.49 17.27
CA HIS A 283 4.05 -16.11 16.97
C HIS A 283 4.13 -16.43 15.48
N ARG A 284 5.31 -16.21 14.90
CA ARG A 284 5.57 -16.64 13.53
C ARG A 284 5.47 -18.16 13.45
N SER A 285 4.68 -18.64 12.50
CA SER A 285 4.62 -20.07 12.20
C SER A 285 5.86 -20.50 11.42
N ALA A 286 6.47 -21.61 11.84
CA ALA A 286 7.58 -22.23 11.09
C ALA A 286 7.12 -22.81 9.74
N SER A 287 5.83 -23.09 9.57
CA SER A 287 5.23 -23.58 8.32
C SER A 287 4.65 -22.46 7.44
N CYS A 288 4.85 -21.18 7.80
CA CYS A 288 4.36 -20.08 6.97
C CYS A 288 5.00 -20.12 5.58
N ARG A 289 4.16 -20.11 4.53
CA ARG A 289 4.59 -20.15 3.12
C ARG A 289 5.00 -18.78 2.58
N LEU A 290 4.79 -17.69 3.33
CA LEU A 290 5.19 -16.35 2.90
C LEU A 290 6.65 -16.04 3.22
N PRO A 291 7.32 -15.22 2.39
CA PRO A 291 8.59 -14.60 2.74
C PRO A 291 8.43 -13.69 3.97
N HIS A 292 9.38 -13.77 4.90
CA HIS A 292 9.49 -12.90 6.08
C HIS A 292 10.79 -12.07 6.07
N ASP A 293 11.57 -12.18 5.00
CA ASP A 293 12.67 -11.28 4.67
C ASP A 293 12.16 -9.85 4.45
N ARG A 294 13.04 -8.89 4.72
CA ARG A 294 12.71 -7.47 4.65
C ARG A 294 13.47 -6.81 3.53
N ASP A 295 12.75 -5.97 2.81
CA ASP A 295 13.36 -4.93 2.01
C ASP A 295 13.77 -3.79 2.94
N VAL A 296 14.99 -3.30 2.75
CA VAL A 296 15.49 -2.11 3.45
C VAL A 296 14.93 -0.88 2.74
N ILE A 297 13.94 -0.20 3.32
CA ILE A 297 13.45 1.06 2.76
C ILE A 297 14.35 2.21 3.21
N ARG A 298 14.76 3.08 2.29
CA ARG A 298 15.54 4.29 2.59
C ARG A 298 14.97 5.52 1.90
N ASP A 299 14.99 6.65 2.59
CA ASP A 299 14.81 7.94 1.93
C ASP A 299 16.06 8.22 1.09
N ALA A 300 15.86 8.62 -0.15
CA ALA A 300 16.93 9.10 -1.00
C ALA A 300 17.52 10.41 -0.43
N PRO A 301 18.82 10.69 -0.64
CA PRO A 301 19.48 11.87 -0.08
C PRO A 301 18.90 13.19 -0.61
N ARG A 302 18.19 13.15 -1.73
CA ARG A 302 17.50 14.25 -2.41
C ARG A 302 16.37 13.65 -3.27
N PRO A 303 15.53 14.45 -3.96
CA PRO A 303 14.56 13.89 -4.91
C PRO A 303 15.23 12.90 -5.87
N LEU A 304 14.59 11.77 -6.14
CA LEU A 304 15.15 10.67 -6.92
C LEU A 304 15.61 11.12 -8.31
N ALA A 305 14.84 11.99 -8.96
CA ALA A 305 15.20 12.60 -10.24
C ALA A 305 16.55 13.35 -10.21
N ASP A 306 16.97 13.82 -9.04
CA ASP A 306 18.19 14.57 -8.80
C ASP A 306 19.34 13.70 -8.26
N CYS A 307 19.04 12.46 -7.87
CA CYS A 307 20.04 11.48 -7.47
C CYS A 307 20.78 10.97 -8.70
N SER A 308 22.07 10.71 -8.57
CA SER A 308 22.80 9.87 -9.52
C SER A 308 22.61 8.40 -9.18
N LEU A 309 22.98 7.51 -10.11
CA LEU A 309 22.99 6.07 -9.82
C LEU A 309 24.04 5.76 -8.75
N ASP A 310 25.15 6.50 -8.71
CA ASP A 310 26.16 6.41 -7.65
C ASP A 310 25.61 6.74 -6.27
N ASP A 311 24.72 7.72 -6.15
CA ASP A 311 24.07 8.05 -4.88
C ASP A 311 23.24 6.86 -4.35
N LEU A 312 22.71 6.02 -5.25
CA LEU A 312 21.81 4.89 -4.93
C LEU A 312 22.54 3.54 -4.84
N LEU A 313 23.74 3.43 -5.39
CA LEU A 313 24.59 2.25 -5.33
C LEU A 313 25.45 2.21 -4.05
N VAL A 314 25.19 3.03 -3.03
CA VAL A 314 25.97 3.01 -1.79
C VAL A 314 25.43 1.97 -0.80
N GLU A 315 26.24 1.00 -0.40
CA GLU A 315 25.95 -0.01 0.62
C GLU A 315 25.74 0.61 2.02
N PRO A 316 25.01 -0.08 2.93
CA PRO A 316 25.04 0.26 4.34
C PRO A 316 26.50 0.38 4.85
N GLY A 317 26.91 1.57 5.27
CA GLY A 317 28.28 1.84 5.72
C GLY A 317 29.15 2.64 4.73
N GLY A 318 28.63 2.99 3.55
CA GLY A 318 29.28 3.95 2.64
C GLY A 318 30.16 3.34 1.55
N ALA A 319 30.29 2.01 1.49
CA ALA A 319 31.00 1.34 0.40
C ALA A 319 30.16 1.34 -0.88
N PRO A 320 30.75 1.43 -2.09
CA PRO A 320 30.01 1.23 -3.33
C PRO A 320 29.55 -0.24 -3.44
N ALA A 321 28.34 -0.45 -3.96
CA ALA A 321 27.77 -1.76 -4.23
C ALA A 321 28.59 -2.51 -5.29
N GLY A 322 28.55 -3.83 -5.22
CA GLY A 322 29.21 -4.71 -6.17
C GLY A 322 28.72 -4.47 -7.60
N ASP A 323 29.56 -4.79 -8.58
CA ASP A 323 29.24 -4.71 -10.01
C ASP A 323 28.03 -5.57 -10.45
N ASP A 324 27.66 -6.53 -9.60
CA ASP A 324 26.54 -7.45 -9.74
C ASP A 324 25.23 -6.93 -9.13
N ALA A 325 25.25 -5.75 -8.49
CA ALA A 325 24.03 -5.08 -8.06
C ALA A 325 23.11 -4.77 -9.25
N LEU A 326 21.80 -4.86 -9.03
CA LEU A 326 20.77 -4.53 -10.01
C LEU A 326 19.93 -3.38 -9.51
N LEU A 327 19.76 -2.34 -10.32
CA LEU A 327 18.84 -1.23 -10.09
C LEU A 327 17.62 -1.36 -10.98
N THR A 328 16.43 -1.35 -10.39
CA THR A 328 15.15 -1.30 -11.09
C THR A 328 14.51 0.04 -10.78
N LEU A 329 14.17 0.78 -11.83
CA LEU A 329 13.50 2.08 -11.72
C LEU A 329 12.02 1.91 -12.00
N ASP A 330 11.26 2.76 -11.34
CA ASP A 330 9.83 2.60 -11.28
C ASP A 330 9.08 2.86 -12.60
N GLY A 331 8.66 1.81 -13.30
CA GLY A 331 8.00 1.95 -14.60
C GLY A 331 8.93 2.45 -15.71
N TRP A 332 10.25 2.44 -15.47
CA TRP A 332 11.28 2.85 -16.41
C TRP A 332 12.13 1.64 -16.83
N GLU A 333 12.50 1.59 -18.10
CA GLU A 333 13.40 0.57 -18.66
C GLU A 333 14.61 1.29 -19.27
N TRP A 334 15.78 0.66 -19.22
CA TRP A 334 16.97 1.19 -19.88
C TRP A 334 17.02 0.74 -21.33
N ALA A 335 17.10 1.70 -22.25
CA ALA A 335 17.34 1.45 -23.66
C ALA A 335 18.77 1.82 -24.01
N ALA A 336 19.61 0.81 -24.25
CA ALA A 336 20.98 1.05 -24.70
C ALA A 336 21.01 1.57 -26.15
N MET A 337 20.02 1.19 -26.98
CA MET A 337 19.99 1.52 -28.40
C MET A 337 18.64 2.09 -28.86
N GLY A 338 18.66 3.10 -29.74
CA GLY A 338 17.48 3.76 -30.30
C GLY A 338 17.67 4.27 -31.74
N ARG A 339 16.64 4.92 -32.30
CA ARG A 339 16.66 5.48 -33.66
C ARG A 339 16.25 6.95 -33.67
N CYS A 340 17.00 7.79 -34.40
CA CYS A 340 16.78 9.22 -34.56
C CYS A 340 17.03 9.63 -36.02
N GLY A 341 16.66 10.86 -36.37
CA GLY A 341 16.97 11.42 -37.69
C GLY A 341 18.45 11.76 -37.91
N CYS A 342 19.23 11.98 -36.85
CA CYS A 342 20.69 12.19 -36.93
C CYS A 342 21.43 11.00 -37.55
N HIS A 343 21.01 9.80 -37.19
CA HIS A 343 21.60 8.54 -37.62
C HIS A 343 20.82 7.92 -38.79
N ARG A 344 20.14 8.74 -39.61
CA ARG A 344 19.36 8.29 -40.78
C ARG A 344 18.33 7.20 -40.48
N GLY A 345 17.84 7.13 -39.23
CA GLY A 345 16.93 6.08 -38.78
C GLY A 345 17.60 4.73 -38.48
N GLU A 346 18.92 4.65 -38.53
CA GLU A 346 19.70 3.52 -38.08
C GLU A 346 19.76 3.45 -36.55
N LEU A 347 19.95 2.22 -36.06
CA LEU A 347 20.06 1.94 -34.63
C LEU A 347 21.42 2.44 -34.15
N HIS A 348 21.42 3.29 -33.11
CA HIS A 348 22.61 3.87 -32.51
C HIS A 348 22.47 3.89 -30.98
N GLU A 349 23.60 4.11 -30.32
CA GLU A 349 23.70 4.20 -28.87
C GLU A 349 22.85 5.36 -28.34
N LEU A 350 22.01 5.05 -27.36
CA LEU A 350 21.06 5.98 -26.76
C LEU A 350 21.36 6.21 -25.28
N GLU A 351 21.70 5.13 -24.55
CA GLU A 351 21.98 5.14 -23.10
C GLU A 351 20.99 5.99 -22.30
N ARG A 352 19.72 5.59 -22.32
CA ARG A 352 18.65 6.37 -21.68
C ARG A 352 17.58 5.51 -21.05
N PHE A 353 17.06 5.94 -19.91
CA PHE A 353 15.81 5.44 -19.37
C PHE A 353 14.62 5.93 -20.20
N ILE A 354 13.69 5.01 -20.46
CA ILE A 354 12.46 5.25 -21.19
C ILE A 354 11.29 4.69 -20.39
N PRO A 355 10.09 5.31 -20.43
CA PRO A 355 8.93 4.72 -19.79
C PRO A 355 8.62 3.35 -20.40
N ALA A 356 8.32 2.35 -19.57
CA ALA A 356 8.04 1.00 -20.04
C ALA A 356 6.90 1.02 -21.08
N LYS A 357 7.07 0.26 -22.16
CA LYS A 357 6.11 0.16 -23.28
C LYS A 357 5.88 1.49 -24.03
N THR A 358 6.78 2.47 -23.93
CA THR A 358 6.73 3.68 -24.76
C THR A 358 7.10 3.40 -26.22
N SER A 359 6.66 4.28 -27.11
CA SER A 359 7.10 4.33 -28.51
C SER A 359 8.06 5.49 -28.80
N SER A 360 8.33 6.32 -27.79
CA SER A 360 9.13 7.53 -27.87
C SER A 360 10.02 7.68 -26.64
N ALA A 361 11.30 7.99 -26.85
CA ALA A 361 12.31 8.22 -25.80
C ALA A 361 12.62 9.71 -25.63
N GLY A 362 11.71 10.59 -26.05
CA GLY A 362 11.91 12.03 -26.05
C GLY A 362 12.67 12.51 -27.28
N THR A 363 13.50 13.54 -27.10
CA THR A 363 14.14 14.26 -28.20
C THR A 363 15.65 14.03 -28.21
N CYS A 364 16.22 13.77 -29.39
CA CYS A 364 17.66 13.63 -29.54
C CYS A 364 18.38 14.97 -29.30
N VAL A 365 19.42 14.96 -28.47
CA VAL A 365 20.22 16.15 -28.16
C VAL A 365 20.96 16.72 -29.38
N LEU A 366 21.33 15.88 -30.35
CA LEU A 366 22.05 16.30 -31.56
C LEU A 366 21.12 16.86 -32.64
N CYS A 367 20.10 16.10 -33.04
CA CYS A 367 19.24 16.49 -34.17
C CYS A 367 17.91 17.15 -33.77
N ARG A 368 17.58 17.19 -32.48
CA ARG A 368 16.31 17.68 -31.93
C ARG A 368 15.05 17.01 -32.51
N LYS A 369 15.20 15.87 -33.20
CA LYS A 369 14.09 15.04 -33.65
C LYS A 369 13.75 14.00 -32.58
N GLU A 370 12.51 13.53 -32.63
CA GLU A 370 12.02 12.48 -31.75
C GLU A 370 12.83 11.18 -31.92
N ILE A 371 13.14 10.55 -30.79
CA ILE A 371 13.77 9.23 -30.73
C ILE A 371 12.65 8.20 -30.65
N ARG A 372 12.54 7.33 -31.65
CA ARG A 372 11.38 6.43 -31.81
C ARG A 372 11.77 4.96 -31.69
N ALA A 373 10.78 4.16 -31.32
CA ALA A 373 10.84 2.70 -31.41
C ALA A 373 11.11 2.20 -32.85
N PRO A 374 11.66 0.98 -33.04
CA PRO A 374 11.98 0.00 -32.00
C PRO A 374 13.24 0.38 -31.21
N PHE A 375 13.15 0.30 -29.88
CA PHE A 375 14.32 0.29 -28.99
C PHE A 375 14.89 -1.13 -28.96
N ALA A 376 16.20 -1.25 -28.78
CA ALA A 376 16.87 -2.54 -28.69
C ALA A 376 17.75 -2.58 -27.45
N GLN A 377 18.01 -3.81 -26.96
CA GLN A 377 18.72 -4.04 -25.70
C GLN A 377 18.02 -3.28 -24.56
N ILE A 378 16.76 -3.65 -24.33
CA ILE A 378 15.92 -3.08 -23.27
C ILE A 378 16.14 -3.88 -22.01
N TYR A 379 16.50 -3.21 -20.93
CA TYR A 379 16.75 -3.84 -19.63
C TYR A 379 15.78 -3.29 -18.59
N PRO A 380 14.90 -4.14 -18.01
CA PRO A 380 14.03 -3.74 -16.90
C PRO A 380 14.79 -3.39 -15.62
N GLY A 381 16.01 -3.92 -15.46
CA GLY A 381 16.93 -3.57 -14.39
C GLY A 381 18.34 -3.44 -14.95
N VAL A 382 19.13 -2.55 -14.36
CA VAL A 382 20.46 -2.15 -14.85
C VAL A 382 21.53 -2.37 -13.81
N SER A 383 22.70 -2.86 -14.25
CA SER A 383 23.86 -3.03 -13.38
C SER A 383 24.79 -1.82 -13.44
N PRO A 384 25.63 -1.60 -12.41
CA PRO A 384 26.66 -0.56 -12.44
C PRO A 384 27.55 -0.60 -13.69
N ARG A 385 27.82 -1.80 -14.21
CA ARG A 385 28.61 -2.01 -15.43
C ARG A 385 27.93 -1.48 -16.68
N LEU A 386 26.62 -1.70 -16.81
CA LEU A 386 25.84 -1.25 -17.96
C LEU A 386 25.72 0.29 -18.00
N LEU A 387 25.91 0.94 -16.86
CA LEU A 387 25.70 2.39 -16.69
C LEU A 387 27.03 3.15 -16.49
N ALA A 388 28.18 2.53 -16.77
CA ALA A 388 29.49 3.07 -16.41
C ALA A 388 29.74 4.49 -16.94
N SER A 389 29.23 4.82 -18.12
CA SER A 389 29.34 6.12 -18.79
C SER A 389 28.48 7.23 -18.16
N VAL A 390 27.38 6.88 -17.49
CA VAL A 390 26.32 7.81 -17.06
C VAL A 390 25.96 7.72 -15.58
N ARG A 391 26.56 6.79 -14.82
CA ARG A 391 26.26 6.53 -13.39
C ARG A 391 26.39 7.75 -12.46
N HIS A 392 27.20 8.73 -12.86
CA HIS A 392 27.45 9.96 -12.11
C HIS A 392 26.42 11.07 -12.41
N LEU A 393 25.65 10.94 -13.49
CA LEU A 393 24.65 11.91 -13.91
C LEU A 393 23.35 11.75 -13.10
N PRO A 394 22.61 12.84 -12.85
CA PRO A 394 21.27 12.77 -12.28
C PRO A 394 20.32 11.91 -13.13
N LEU A 395 19.42 11.16 -12.51
CA LEU A 395 18.48 10.29 -13.21
C LEU A 395 17.62 11.02 -14.26
N ARG A 396 17.23 12.28 -13.99
CA ARG A 396 16.52 13.12 -14.96
C ARG A 396 17.31 13.38 -16.25
N GLU A 397 18.64 13.46 -16.17
CA GLU A 397 19.51 13.65 -17.33
C GLU A 397 19.68 12.34 -18.11
N CYS A 398 19.63 11.21 -17.40
CA CYS A 398 19.50 9.88 -17.97
C CYS A 398 18.09 9.58 -18.53
N GLY A 399 17.17 10.55 -18.47
CA GLY A 399 15.84 10.46 -19.05
C GLY A 399 14.71 10.07 -18.11
N ALA A 400 15.00 9.77 -16.84
CA ALA A 400 14.00 9.42 -15.82
C ALA A 400 13.78 10.60 -14.85
N ASP A 401 12.81 11.46 -15.19
CA ASP A 401 12.50 12.71 -14.49
C ASP A 401 11.33 12.59 -13.49
N GLU A 402 10.42 11.66 -13.72
CA GLU A 402 9.29 11.34 -12.84
C GLU A 402 9.48 9.93 -12.27
N ILE A 403 10.18 9.82 -11.13
CA ILE A 403 10.49 8.55 -10.46
C ILE A 403 9.98 8.58 -9.02
N ASP A 404 9.17 7.59 -8.66
CA ASP A 404 8.61 7.47 -7.31
C ASP A 404 9.47 6.61 -6.39
N TRP A 405 10.10 5.54 -6.93
CA TRP A 405 11.05 4.69 -6.21
C TRP A 405 12.16 4.12 -7.11
N VAL A 406 13.26 3.69 -6.47
CA VAL A 406 14.33 2.91 -7.10
C VAL A 406 14.65 1.72 -6.22
N GLN A 407 14.56 0.51 -6.75
CA GLN A 407 14.95 -0.70 -6.04
C GLN A 407 16.37 -1.09 -6.42
N ARG A 408 17.21 -1.34 -5.42
CA ARG A 408 18.54 -1.93 -5.58
C ARG A 408 18.55 -3.33 -4.98
N SER A 409 18.91 -4.33 -5.74
CA SER A 409 19.11 -5.70 -5.26
C SER A 409 20.56 -6.12 -5.44
N HIS A 410 21.18 -6.70 -4.41
CA HIS A 410 22.56 -7.21 -4.43
C HIS A 410 22.66 -8.40 -3.46
N GLY A 411 22.94 -9.60 -4.00
CA GLY A 411 22.80 -10.85 -3.24
C GLY A 411 21.38 -11.01 -2.66
N ASP A 412 21.31 -11.33 -1.36
CA ASP A 412 20.04 -11.44 -0.61
C ASP A 412 19.53 -10.09 -0.08
N THR A 413 20.20 -8.98 -0.39
CA THR A 413 19.83 -7.65 0.12
C THR A 413 19.08 -6.87 -0.95
N THR A 414 17.85 -6.47 -0.64
CA THR A 414 17.08 -5.50 -1.45
C THR A 414 16.86 -4.21 -0.66
N ILE A 415 17.22 -3.07 -1.27
CA ILE A 415 16.98 -1.73 -0.76
C ILE A 415 16.00 -1.01 -1.68
N LEU A 416 14.93 -0.46 -1.12
CA LEU A 416 14.00 0.40 -1.85
C LEU A 416 14.24 1.86 -1.46
N PHE A 417 14.74 2.66 -2.40
CA PHE A 417 14.88 4.10 -2.26
C PHE A 417 13.58 4.80 -2.66
N ARG A 418 13.16 5.79 -1.88
CA ARG A 418 11.99 6.64 -2.18
C ARG A 418 12.36 8.12 -2.06
N ASN A 419 11.55 8.99 -2.66
CA ASN A 419 11.72 10.44 -2.48
C ASN A 419 11.67 10.83 -0.98
N PRO A 420 12.57 11.72 -0.51
CA PRO A 420 12.56 12.17 0.88
C PRO A 420 11.25 12.90 1.19
N GLN A 421 10.76 12.75 2.42
CA GLN A 421 9.57 13.48 2.85
C GLN A 421 9.90 14.98 2.86
N GLN A 422 9.14 15.78 2.09
CA GLN A 422 9.15 17.23 2.24
C GLN A 422 8.72 17.53 3.69
N THR A 423 9.68 17.96 4.51
CA THR A 423 9.35 18.48 5.84
C THR A 423 8.52 19.75 5.62
N PRO A 424 7.32 19.85 6.23
CA PRO A 424 6.41 20.96 5.98
C PRO A 424 6.99 22.33 6.32
#